data_AF-A0A841IR04-F1
#
_entry.id   AF-A0A841IR04-F1
#
_cell.length_a   1.000
_cell.length_b   1.000
_cell.length_c   1.000
_cell.angle_alpha   90.00
_cell.angle_beta   90.00
_cell.angle_gamma   90.00
#
_symmetry.space_group_name_H-M   'P 1'
#
loop_
_entity.id
_entity.type
_entity.pdbx_description
1 polymer ?
#
loop_
_entity_poly.entity_id
_entity_poly.type
_entity_poly.pdbx_seq_one_letter_code
_entity_poly.pdbx_strand_id
1 'polypeptide(L)'
;MSVTHELGEVVAERRLEAVAEDGTRTPVIVRLGTPEPDPHPEARGDWHCPRQILGLGDEAVATSYGVDSLQAFLLSVYATRLQLEERARVASVRLNWLGQEGLGLEVDPRI
;
A
#
# COMPACT_ATOMS: atom_id res chain seq x y z
N MET A 1 -0.82 18.86 -12.52
CA MET A 1 -0.06 17.79 -13.20
C MET A 1 0.19 16.74 -12.14
N SER A 2 -0.14 15.46 -12.38
CA SER A 2 0.14 14.40 -11.40
C SER A 2 1.65 14.24 -11.29
N VAL A 3 2.22 14.51 -10.12
CA VAL A 3 3.62 14.23 -9.85
C VAL A 3 3.73 12.71 -9.72
N THR A 4 4.38 12.06 -10.68
CA THR A 4 4.72 10.64 -10.57
C THR A 4 5.82 10.55 -9.50
N HIS A 5 5.47 9.99 -8.34
CA HIS A 5 6.43 9.75 -7.28
C HIS A 5 7.13 8.42 -7.56
N GLU A 6 8.46 8.40 -7.46
CA GLU A 6 9.23 7.16 -7.44
C GLU A 6 9.04 6.44 -6.09
N LEU A 7 9.23 5.13 -6.05
CA LEU A 7 9.06 4.37 -4.79
C LEU A 7 10.16 4.71 -3.76
N GLY A 8 11.36 5.08 -4.20
CA GLY A 8 12.50 5.34 -3.32
C GLY A 8 13.04 4.09 -2.62
N GLU A 9 13.73 4.30 -1.49
CA GLU A 9 14.20 3.21 -0.62
C GLU A 9 13.02 2.51 0.05
N VAL A 10 12.93 1.18 -0.09
CA VAL A 10 11.88 0.36 0.52
C VAL A 10 12.21 0.07 1.97
N VAL A 11 11.35 0.51 2.89
CA VAL A 11 11.52 0.32 4.34
C VAL A 11 10.66 -0.82 4.90
N ALA A 12 9.61 -1.21 4.19
CA ALA A 12 8.77 -2.34 4.57
C ALA A 12 8.18 -3.05 3.35
N GLU A 13 8.03 -4.36 3.46
CA GLU A 13 7.44 -5.21 2.42
C GLU A 13 6.46 -6.22 3.04
N ARG A 14 5.33 -6.46 2.35
CA ARG A 14 4.37 -7.52 2.68
C ARG A 14 4.24 -8.46 1.48
N ARG A 15 4.37 -9.76 1.73
CA ARG A 15 4.00 -10.80 0.77
C ARG A 15 2.66 -11.42 1.16
N LEU A 16 1.75 -11.44 0.20
CA LEU A 16 0.43 -12.06 0.28
C LEU A 16 0.28 -13.08 -0.86
N GLU A 17 -0.74 -13.93 -0.75
CA GLU A 17 -1.17 -14.81 -1.84
C GLU A 17 -2.59 -14.42 -2.25
N ALA A 18 -2.79 -14.12 -3.54
CA ALA A 18 -4.11 -14.08 -4.14
C ALA A 18 -4.52 -15.51 -4.50
N VAL A 19 -5.70 -15.92 -4.02
CA VAL A 19 -6.25 -17.27 -4.21
C VAL A 19 -7.55 -17.15 -5.01
N ALA A 20 -7.53 -17.66 -6.24
CA ALA A 20 -8.70 -17.73 -7.11
C ALA A 20 -9.66 -18.86 -6.68
N GLU A 21 -10.86 -18.88 -7.25
CA GLU A 21 -11.88 -19.91 -6.96
C GLU A 21 -11.42 -21.34 -7.29
N ASP A 22 -10.60 -21.50 -8.34
CA ASP A 22 -10.02 -22.79 -8.73
C ASP A 22 -8.85 -23.25 -7.85
N GLY A 23 -8.49 -22.44 -6.84
CA GLY A 23 -7.38 -22.69 -5.92
C GLY A 23 -6.01 -22.24 -6.44
N THR A 24 -5.93 -21.66 -7.65
CA THR A 24 -4.70 -21.07 -8.18
C THR A 24 -4.21 -19.96 -7.26
N ARG A 25 -2.91 -19.97 -6.97
CA ARG A 25 -2.25 -19.01 -6.08
C ARG A 25 -1.27 -18.15 -6.84
N THR A 26 -1.41 -16.83 -6.75
CA THR A 26 -0.46 -15.87 -7.32
C THR A 26 0.11 -14.96 -6.24
N PRO A 27 1.41 -14.64 -6.30
CA PRO A 27 2.04 -13.78 -5.30
C PRO A 27 1.56 -12.33 -5.48
N VAL A 28 1.25 -11.66 -4.36
CA VAL A 28 0.99 -10.23 -4.28
C VAL A 28 2.03 -9.61 -3.35
N ILE A 29 2.74 -8.58 -3.82
CA ILE A 29 3.81 -7.93 -3.06
C ILE A 29 3.43 -6.47 -2.83
N VAL A 30 3.35 -6.06 -1.57
CA VAL A 30 3.25 -4.65 -1.18
C VAL A 30 4.62 -4.15 -0.78
N ARG A 31 5.01 -2.98 -1.27
CA ARG A 31 6.20 -2.25 -0.82
C ARG A 31 5.80 -0.87 -0.33
N LEU A 32 6.40 -0.46 0.79
CA LEU A 32 6.30 0.87 1.35
C LEU A 32 7.69 1.50 1.27
N GLY A 33 7.76 2.64 0.58
CA GLY A 33 8.98 3.43 0.52
C GLY A 33 9.17 4.26 1.79
N THR A 34 10.35 4.85 1.90
CA THR A 34 10.72 5.76 3.00
C THR A 34 9.77 6.97 2.99
N PRO A 35 9.13 7.31 4.11
CA PRO A 35 8.40 8.57 4.22
C PRO A 35 9.37 9.75 4.08
N GLU A 36 9.01 10.73 3.27
CA GLU A 36 9.84 11.90 2.96
C GLU A 36 9.01 13.19 3.10
N PRO A 37 9.63 14.34 3.43
CA PRO A 37 8.95 15.63 3.35
C PRO A 37 8.35 15.83 1.96
N ASP A 38 7.11 16.31 1.88
CA ASP A 38 6.48 16.63 0.60
C ASP A 38 7.25 17.81 -0.05
N PRO A 39 7.81 17.62 -1.26
CA PRO A 39 8.58 18.67 -1.94
C PRO A 39 7.70 19.81 -2.45
N HIS A 40 6.37 19.70 -2.41
CA HIS A 40 5.48 20.73 -2.92
C HIS A 40 5.57 22.02 -2.08
N PRO A 41 5.79 23.20 -2.70
CA PRO A 41 5.98 24.46 -1.96
C PRO A 41 4.83 24.84 -1.02
N GLU A 42 3.62 24.38 -1.33
CA GLU A 42 2.41 24.65 -0.54
C GLU A 42 2.12 23.58 0.53
N ALA A 43 2.91 22.50 0.61
CA ALA A 43 2.68 21.41 1.56
C ALA A 43 2.91 21.79 3.03
N ARG A 44 3.44 23.00 3.31
CA ARG A 44 3.56 23.56 4.67
C ARG A 44 4.26 22.64 5.69
N GLY A 45 5.13 21.75 5.23
CA GLY A 45 5.87 20.80 6.08
C GLY A 45 5.22 19.41 6.20
N ASP A 46 4.15 19.13 5.46
CA ASP A 46 3.59 17.79 5.33
C ASP A 46 4.59 16.81 4.74
N TRP A 47 4.32 15.54 4.96
CA TRP A 47 5.11 14.39 4.53
C TRP A 47 4.28 13.53 3.60
N HIS A 48 4.98 12.76 2.79
CA HIS A 48 4.40 11.79 1.90
C HIS A 48 5.09 10.43 2.06
N CYS A 49 4.37 9.35 1.80
CA CYS A 49 4.90 8.00 1.85
C CYS A 49 4.47 7.25 0.58
N PRO A 50 5.42 6.93 -0.33
CA PRO A 50 5.14 6.17 -1.53
C PRO A 50 4.93 4.69 -1.22
N ARG A 51 4.07 4.02 -1.99
CA ARG A 51 3.79 2.59 -1.90
C ARG A 51 3.55 2.00 -3.27
N GLN A 52 3.71 0.69 -3.37
CA GLN A 52 3.44 -0.07 -4.58
C GLN A 52 2.80 -1.42 -4.24
N ILE A 53 1.84 -1.85 -5.06
CA ILE A 53 1.23 -3.19 -4.99
C ILE A 53 1.48 -3.89 -6.32
N LEU A 54 2.19 -5.00 -6.28
CA LEU A 54 2.53 -5.83 -7.43
C LEU A 54 1.68 -7.11 -7.44
N GLY A 55 1.37 -7.62 -8.62
CA GLY A 55 0.67 -8.90 -8.82
C GLY A 55 -0.85 -8.84 -8.65
N LEU A 56 -1.44 -7.65 -8.52
CA LEU A 56 -2.88 -7.46 -8.37
C LEU A 56 -3.36 -6.11 -8.91
N GLY A 57 -3.66 -6.04 -10.22
CA GLY A 57 -4.15 -4.82 -10.88
C GLY A 57 -3.04 -3.85 -11.28
N ASP A 58 -3.30 -2.54 -11.17
CA ASP A 58 -2.34 -1.48 -11.53
C ASP A 58 -1.15 -1.44 -10.56
N GLU A 59 0.06 -1.56 -11.09
CA GLU A 59 1.31 -1.61 -10.34
C GLU A 59 2.00 -0.24 -10.20
N ALA A 60 1.34 0.85 -10.60
CA ALA A 60 1.86 2.21 -10.41
C ALA A 60 2.14 2.53 -8.93
N VAL A 61 3.16 3.35 -8.69
CA VAL A 61 3.45 3.90 -7.37
C VAL A 61 2.35 4.89 -7.01
N ALA A 62 1.80 4.73 -5.81
CA ALA A 62 0.82 5.64 -5.24
C ALA A 62 1.36 6.21 -3.94
N THR A 63 0.90 7.40 -3.59
CA THR A 63 1.40 8.14 -2.42
C THR A 63 0.27 8.46 -1.45
N SER A 64 0.58 8.45 -0.15
CA SER A 64 -0.30 8.95 0.91
C SER A 64 0.41 10.09 1.65
N TYR A 65 -0.34 11.08 2.13
CA TYR A 65 0.19 12.28 2.77
C TYR A 65 -0.24 12.35 4.23
N GLY A 66 0.60 12.93 5.09
CA GLY A 66 0.33 13.18 6.50
C GLY A 66 1.14 14.37 7.01
N VAL A 67 0.81 14.87 8.19
CA VAL A 67 1.48 16.03 8.82
C VAL A 67 2.94 15.73 9.16
N ASP A 68 3.25 14.46 9.45
CA ASP A 68 4.60 13.99 9.74
C ASP A 68 4.87 12.61 9.09
N SER A 69 6.13 12.16 9.22
CA SER A 69 6.60 10.90 8.64
C SER A 69 5.82 9.68 9.15
N LEU A 70 5.46 9.65 10.43
CA LEU A 70 4.75 8.54 11.05
C LEU A 70 3.32 8.49 10.53
N GLN A 71 2.62 9.61 10.51
CA GLN A 71 1.25 9.68 10.02
C GLN A 71 1.19 9.33 8.53
N ALA A 72 2.11 9.85 7.71
CA ALA A 72 2.19 9.50 6.29
C ALA A 72 2.38 7.99 6.09
N PHE A 73 3.23 7.36 6.90
CA PHE A 73 3.43 5.91 6.86
C PHE A 73 2.18 5.12 7.27
N LEU A 74 1.55 5.46 8.41
CA LEU A 74 0.34 4.79 8.89
C LEU A 74 -0.82 4.94 7.90
N LEU A 75 -0.98 6.12 7.29
CA LEU A 75 -1.97 6.37 6.24
C LEU A 75 -1.66 5.58 4.97
N SER A 76 -0.39 5.39 4.62
CA SER A 76 0.03 4.55 3.49
C SER A 76 -0.29 3.07 3.74
N VAL A 77 -0.07 2.56 4.96
CA VAL A 77 -0.47 1.22 5.37
C VAL A 77 -2.00 1.05 5.30
N TYR A 78 -2.75 2.02 5.83
CA TYR A 78 -4.21 1.99 5.81
C TYR A 78 -4.77 2.06 4.38
N ALA A 79 -4.23 2.95 3.53
CA ALA A 79 -4.62 3.06 2.13
C ALA A 79 -4.31 1.77 1.35
N THR A 80 -3.17 1.11 1.64
CA THR A 80 -2.83 -0.20 1.07
C THR A 80 -3.91 -1.23 1.40
N ARG A 81 -4.37 -1.29 2.66
CA ARG A 81 -5.43 -2.22 3.09
C ARG A 81 -6.68 -2.05 2.24
N LEU A 82 -7.18 -0.82 2.13
CA LEU A 82 -8.38 -0.49 1.36
C LEU A 82 -8.22 -0.84 -0.13
N GLN A 83 -7.05 -0.57 -0.70
CA GLN A 83 -6.79 -0.88 -2.11
C GLN A 83 -6.69 -2.38 -2.37
N LEU A 84 -6.07 -3.14 -1.48
CA LEU A 84 -6.00 -4.60 -1.59
C LEU A 84 -7.40 -5.23 -1.52
N GLU A 85 -8.25 -4.77 -0.61
CA GLU A 85 -9.63 -5.24 -0.49
C GLU A 85 -10.44 -4.98 -1.76
N GLU A 86 -10.36 -3.75 -2.28
CA GLU A 86 -11.08 -3.39 -3.50
C GLU A 86 -10.56 -4.17 -4.72
N ARG A 87 -9.24 -4.29 -4.87
CA ARG A 87 -8.63 -5.03 -5.99
C ARG A 87 -8.93 -6.53 -5.90
N ALA A 88 -8.92 -7.12 -4.71
CA ALA A 88 -9.29 -8.51 -4.49
C ALA A 88 -10.75 -8.77 -4.87
N ARG A 89 -11.64 -7.86 -4.47
CA ARG A 89 -13.07 -7.89 -4.84
C ARG A 89 -13.28 -7.80 -6.36
N VAL A 90 -12.58 -6.88 -7.04
CA VAL A 90 -12.67 -6.71 -8.49
C VAL A 90 -12.10 -7.92 -9.24
N ALA A 91 -11.02 -8.52 -8.74
CA ALA A 91 -10.39 -9.69 -9.34
C ALA A 91 -11.04 -11.04 -8.93
N SER A 92 -12.06 -11.02 -8.07
CA SER A 92 -12.70 -12.21 -7.50
C SER A 92 -11.71 -13.19 -6.87
N VAL A 93 -10.74 -12.68 -6.11
CA VAL A 93 -9.75 -13.48 -5.37
C VAL A 93 -9.85 -13.23 -3.87
N ARG A 94 -9.44 -14.20 -3.07
CA ARG A 94 -9.17 -13.99 -1.63
C ARG A 94 -7.69 -13.69 -1.42
N LEU A 95 -7.38 -12.88 -0.42
CA LEU A 95 -5.99 -12.59 -0.05
C LEU A 95 -5.64 -13.30 1.25
N ASN A 96 -4.53 -14.04 1.21
CA ASN A 96 -3.99 -14.75 2.35
C ASN A 96 -2.65 -14.16 2.79
N TRP A 97 -2.46 -14.09 4.09
CA TRP A 97 -1.19 -13.78 4.73
C TRP A 97 -0.77 -14.94 5.64
N LEU A 98 0.44 -15.46 5.44
CA LEU A 98 0.96 -16.62 6.19
C LEU A 98 0.02 -17.84 6.15
N GLY A 99 -0.61 -18.07 5.00
CA GLY A 99 -1.54 -19.17 4.80
C GLY A 99 -2.91 -19.01 5.50
N GLN A 100 -3.17 -17.88 6.14
CA GLN A 100 -4.47 -17.53 6.74
C GLN A 100 -5.16 -16.46 5.91
N GLU A 101 -6.49 -16.46 5.90
CA GLU A 101 -7.26 -15.41 5.23
C GLU A 101 -7.06 -14.07 5.95
N GLY A 102 -6.84 -13.00 5.18
CA GLY A 102 -6.61 -11.66 5.70
C GLY A 102 -5.27 -11.05 5.27
N LEU A 103 -5.07 -9.79 5.65
CA LEU A 103 -3.97 -8.96 5.13
C LEU A 103 -2.81 -8.78 6.13
N GLY A 104 -3.06 -8.97 7.43
CA GLY A 104 -2.07 -8.64 8.46
C GLY A 104 -1.72 -7.15 8.53
N LEU A 105 -2.67 -6.29 8.11
CA LEU A 105 -2.55 -4.83 8.08
C LEU A 105 -3.67 -4.20 8.94
N GLU A 106 -3.67 -4.50 10.23
CA GLU A 106 -4.63 -3.95 11.19
C GLU A 106 -4.09 -2.63 11.77
N VAL A 107 -4.37 -1.53 11.09
CA VAL A 107 -4.02 -0.17 11.54
C VAL A 107 -5.26 0.70 11.39
N ASP A 108 -5.73 1.31 12.48
CA ASP A 108 -6.71 2.40 12.43
C ASP A 108 -6.00 3.73 12.73
N PRO A 109 -5.76 4.57 11.72
CA PRO A 109 -5.03 5.83 11.91
C PRO A 109 -5.85 6.91 12.65
N ARG A 110 -7.08 6.61 13.08
CA ARG A 110 -7.95 7.53 13.85
C ARG A 110 -7.83 7.37 15.36
N ILE A 111 -7.11 6.35 15.84
CA ILE A 111 -6.94 6.02 17.27
C ILE A 111 -5.50 6.31 17.68
#